data_AF-A0A921BAS6-F1
#
_entry.id   AF-A0A921BAS6-F1
#
_cell.length_a   1.000
_cell.length_b   1.000
_cell.length_c   1.000
_cell.angle_alpha   90.00
_cell.angle_beta   90.00
_cell.angle_gamma   90.00
#
_symmetry.space_group_name_H-M   'P 1'
#
loop_
_entity.id
_entity.type
_entity.pdbx_description
1 polymer ?
#
loop_
_entity_poly.entity_id
_entity_poly.type
_entity_poly.pdbx_seq_one_letter_code
_entity_poly.pdbx_strand_id
1 'polypeptide(L)' 'MVLLVFQNLELTGNSITDISPLAGLPNLARVDLRYNPDLNPIRAFLRTLELAEENIVELRHTQNNL' A
#
# COMPACT_ATOMS: atom_id res chain seq x y z
N MET A 1 7.76 12.78 24.42
CA MET A 1 7.67 11.47 23.75
C MET A 1 6.30 11.41 23.07
N VAL A 2 6.26 11.67 21.77
CA VAL A 2 5.01 11.49 20.98
C VAL A 2 4.92 10.01 20.66
N LEU A 3 3.81 9.37 21.02
CA LEU A 3 3.55 7.99 20.63
C LEU A 3 3.19 8.00 19.13
N LEU A 4 4.02 7.39 18.30
CA LEU A 4 3.70 7.17 16.89
C LEU A 4 2.65 6.05 16.83
N VAL A 5 1.43 6.38 16.40
CA VAL A 5 0.38 5.39 16.18
C VAL A 5 0.41 5.00 14.71
N PHE A 6 0.81 3.76 14.43
CA PHE A 6 0.82 3.24 13.07
C PHE A 6 -0.60 2.94 12.59
N GLN A 7 -0.88 3.32 11.35
CA GLN A 7 -2.15 3.07 10.69
C GLN A 7 -2.05 1.87 9.75
N ASN A 8 -3.07 1.03 9.84
CA ASN A 8 -3.31 -0.08 8.91
C ASN A 8 -4.50 0.30 8.03
N LEU A 9 -4.32 0.22 6.72
CA LEU A 9 -5.36 0.54 5.75
C LEU A 9 -5.76 -0.71 4.97
N GLU A 10 -7.04 -1.07 5.05
CA GLU A 10 -7.59 -2.26 4.40
C GLU A 10 -8.38 -1.84 3.15
N LEU A 11 -7.86 -2.17 1.98
CA LEU A 11 -8.40 -1.79 0.66
C LEU A 11 -8.69 -3.02 -0.19
N THR A 12 -8.88 -4.16 0.45
CA THR A 12 -9.10 -5.45 -0.19
C THR A 12 -10.38 -5.45 -1.03
N GLY A 13 -10.33 -6.02 -2.24
CA GLY A 13 -11.54 -6.27 -3.04
C GLY A 13 -12.12 -5.05 -3.77
N ASN A 14 -11.28 -4.06 -4.10
CA ASN A 14 -11.69 -2.88 -4.84
C ASN A 14 -11.20 -2.92 -6.30
N SER A 15 -11.43 -1.85 -7.06
CA SER A 15 -10.86 -1.63 -8.40
C SER A 15 -9.78 -0.54 -8.38
N ILE A 16 -8.88 -0.61 -7.40
CA ILE A 16 -7.79 0.37 -7.27
C ILE A 16 -6.79 0.17 -8.41
N THR A 17 -6.45 1.26 -9.09
CA THR A 17 -5.48 1.28 -10.20
C THR A 17 -4.26 2.14 -9.88
N ASP A 18 -4.36 2.98 -8.84
CA ASP A 18 -3.32 3.89 -8.41
C ASP A 18 -3.37 4.04 -6.89
N ILE A 19 -2.20 3.90 -6.26
CA ILE A 19 -2.00 4.07 -4.82
C ILE A 19 -1.16 5.32 -4.51
N SER A 20 -0.90 6.17 -5.52
CA SER A 20 -0.23 7.46 -5.31
C SER A 20 -0.89 8.36 -4.25
N PRO A 21 -2.21 8.32 -3.99
CA PRO A 21 -2.79 9.10 -2.88
C PRO A 21 -2.35 8.63 -1.49
N LEU A 22 -1.74 7.45 -1.37
CA LEU A 22 -1.18 6.96 -0.11
C LEU A 22 0.22 7.55 0.17
N ALA A 23 0.79 8.29 -0.78
CA ALA A 23 2.06 8.96 -0.64
C ALA A 23 2.03 10.03 0.44
N GLY A 24 3.01 9.96 1.34
CA GLY A 24 3.17 10.92 2.42
C GLY A 24 2.16 10.79 3.56
N LEU A 25 1.33 9.73 3.61
CA LEU A 25 0.46 9.50 4.76
C LEU A 25 1.31 9.21 6.02
N PRO A 26 1.32 10.11 7.01
CA PRO A 26 2.20 9.97 8.16
C PRO A 26 1.75 8.79 9.02
N ASN A 27 2.71 7.95 9.41
CA ASN A 27 2.50 6.73 10.20
C ASN A 27 1.73 5.59 9.49
N LEU A 28 1.58 5.62 8.16
CA LEU A 28 1.04 4.45 7.45
C LEU A 28 2.09 3.33 7.44
N ALA A 29 1.79 2.23 8.12
CA ALA A 29 2.71 1.08 8.22
C ALA A 29 2.33 -0.06 7.28
N ARG A 30 1.03 -0.20 6.98
CA ARG A 30 0.55 -1.35 6.24
C ARG A 30 -0.68 -1.02 5.40
N VAL A 31 -0.67 -1.53 4.17
CA VAL A 31 -1.80 -1.44 3.25
C VAL A 31 -2.11 -2.82 2.70
N ASP A 32 -3.36 -3.24 2.83
CA ASP A 32 -3.85 -4.48 2.23
C ASP A 32 -4.57 -4.20 0.91
N LEU A 33 -3.94 -4.59 -0.20
CA LEU A 33 -4.41 -4.35 -1.56
C LEU A 33 -4.85 -5.64 -2.26
N ARG A 34 -5.08 -6.73 -1.51
CA ARG A 34 -5.55 -8.00 -2.09
C ARG A 34 -6.83 -7.80 -2.90
N TYR A 35 -7.03 -8.61 -3.93
CA TYR A 35 -8.22 -8.56 -4.79
C TYR A 35 -8.49 -7.19 -5.44
N ASN A 36 -7.45 -6.45 -5.82
CA ASN A 36 -7.57 -5.30 -6.74
C ASN A 36 -7.10 -5.71 -8.14
N PRO A 37 -8.01 -6.15 -9.04
CA PRO A 37 -7.63 -6.79 -10.30
C PRO A 37 -6.96 -5.83 -11.28
N ASP A 38 -7.29 -4.55 -11.20
CA ASP A 38 -6.75 -3.50 -12.07
C ASP A 38 -5.45 -2.88 -11.54
N LEU A 39 -5.01 -3.29 -10.34
CA LEU A 39 -3.76 -2.85 -9.75
C LEU A 39 -2.59 -3.63 -10.35
N ASN A 40 -1.85 -2.98 -11.25
CA ASN A 40 -0.68 -3.60 -11.87
C ASN A 40 0.47 -3.74 -10.84
N PRO A 41 1.02 -4.96 -10.61
CA PRO A 41 2.08 -5.20 -9.62
C PRO A 41 3.34 -4.36 -9.82
N ILE A 42 3.73 -4.08 -11.07
CA ILE A 42 4.91 -3.26 -11.39
C ILE A 42 4.68 -1.80 -10.97
N ARG A 43 3.49 -1.27 -11.23
CA ARG A 43 3.13 0.11 -10.82
C ARG A 43 3.08 0.21 -9.31
N ALA A 44 2.55 -0.80 -8.63
CA ALA A 44 2.53 -0.83 -7.16
C ALA A 44 3.95 -0.81 -6.57
N PHE A 45 4.88 -1.60 -7.12
CA PHE A 45 6.28 -1.64 -6.66
C PHE A 45 7.02 -0.31 -6.86
N LEU A 46 6.89 0.30 -8.04
CA LEU A 46 7.50 1.60 -8.31
C LEU A 46 6.99 2.68 -7.35
N ARG A 47 5.69 2.68 -7.08
CA ARG A 47 5.11 3.59 -6.08
C ARG A 47 5.62 3.30 -4.68
N THR A 48 5.77 2.04 -4.25
CA THR A 48 6.32 1.75 -2.91
C THR A 48 7.71 2.30 -2.68
N LEU A 49 8.58 2.34 -3.70
CA LEU A 49 9.89 2.96 -3.57
C LEU A 49 9.79 4.48 -3.34
N GLU A 50 8.83 5.15 -3.98
CA GLU A 50 8.50 6.55 -3.70
C GLU A 50 7.88 6.75 -2.30
N LEU A 51 7.19 5.75 -1.75
CA LEU A 51 6.63 5.78 -0.38
C LEU A 51 7.69 5.55 0.71
N ALA A 52 8.78 4.85 0.37
CA ALA A 52 9.66 4.20 1.34
C ALA A 52 10.86 5.02 1.84
N GLU A 53 11.07 6.25 1.39
CA GLU A 53 12.21 7.04 1.92
C GLU A 53 12.11 7.27 3.45
N GLU A 54 10.89 7.27 4.02
CA GLU A 54 10.70 7.37 5.48
C GLU A 54 9.57 6.46 6.07
N ASN A 55 8.73 5.82 5.24
CA ASN A 55 7.64 4.95 5.73
C ASN A 55 7.84 3.50 5.23
N ILE A 56 8.03 2.56 6.15
CA ILE A 56 8.03 1.12 5.83
C ILE A 56 6.59 0.71 5.58
N VAL A 57 6.13 0.78 4.32
CA VAL A 57 4.80 0.34 3.91
C VAL A 57 4.86 -1.10 3.42
N GLU A 58 4.36 -2.04 4.22
CA GLU A 58 4.21 -3.42 3.78
C GLU A 58 2.97 -3.54 2.88
N LEU A 59 3.17 -3.79 1.58
CA LEU A 59 2.09 -4.11 0.65
C LEU A 59 1.85 -5.62 0.61
N ARG A 60 0.67 -6.05 1.09
CA ARG A 60 0.25 -7.43 0.92
C ARG A 60 -0.53 -7.57 -0.37
N HIS A 61 0.11 -8.16 -1.38
CA HIS A 61 -0.53 -8.65 -2.59
C HIS A 61 -0.44 -10.17 -2.62
N THR A 62 -1.57 -10.86 -2.53
CA THR A 62 -1.66 -12.25 -2.93
C THR A 62 -2.30 -12.27 -4.31
N GLN A 63 -1.50 -12.41 -5.37
CA GLN A 63 -2.02 -12.94 -6.62
C GLN A 63 -2.28 -14.44 -6.41
N ASN A 64 -3.33 -14.76 -5.65
CA ASN A 64 -3.89 -16.11 -5.66
C ASN A 64 -4.86 -16.17 -6.83
N ASN A 65 -4.31 -16.39 -8.02
CA ASN A 65 -4.78 -17.37 -9.00
C ASN A 65 -3.96 -17.24 -10.29
N LEU A 66 -3.21 -18.33 -10.57
CA LEU A 66 -2.38 -18.66 -11.74
C LEU A 66 -0.93 -18.16 -11.70
#